data_AF-A0A959FTI7-F1
#
_entry.id   AF-A0A959FTI7-F1
#
_cell.length_a   1.000
_cell.length_b   1.000
_cell.length_c   1.000
_cell.angle_alpha   90.00
_cell.angle_beta   90.00
_cell.angle_gamma   90.00
#
_symmetry.space_group_name_H-M   'P 1'
#
loop_
_entity.id
_entity.type
_entity.pdbx_description
1 polymer ?
#
loop_
_entity_poly.entity_id
_entity_poly.type
_entity_poly.pdbx_seq_one_letter_code
_entity_poly.pdbx_strand_id
1 'polypeptide(L)'
;MRINSRHVGFLLGPLCFFLIRAFFYPEGLESQANAVLATAIWMAIWWVTEAIPIEVTALLPLILFPLSGGLELETTASSFGDKYVFLYLGGFMLAIAIEKWNLHRRIALNIIYSIGTNITSIIFGFMAATAFMSMWISNT
;
A
#
# COMPACT_ATOMS: atom_id res chain seq x y z
N MET A 1 2.23 -26.86 18.90
CA MET A 1 2.52 -26.21 17.60
C MET A 1 1.87 -24.82 17.66
N ARG A 2 2.64 -23.72 17.71
CA ARG A 2 2.05 -22.37 17.72
C ARG A 2 1.54 -22.07 16.31
N ILE A 3 0.23 -22.01 16.15
CA ILE A 3 -0.40 -21.63 14.90
C ILE A 3 0.01 -20.18 14.61
N ASN A 4 0.74 -19.97 13.52
CA ASN A 4 1.20 -18.66 13.07
C ASN A 4 0.16 -18.07 12.10
N SER A 5 -0.33 -16.87 12.39
CA SER A 5 -1.33 -16.15 11.58
C SER A 5 -0.96 -16.08 10.10
N ARG A 6 0.34 -15.97 9.76
CA ARG A 6 0.81 -15.96 8.36
C ARG A 6 0.49 -17.27 7.62
N HIS A 7 0.72 -18.40 8.27
CA HIS A 7 0.47 -19.72 7.66
C HIS A 7 -1.03 -20.01 7.54
N VAL A 8 -1.80 -19.58 8.52
CA VAL A 8 -3.26 -19.66 8.48
C VAL A 8 -3.81 -18.80 7.36
N GLY A 9 -3.39 -17.54 7.27
CA GLY A 9 -3.80 -16.61 6.22
C GLY A 9 -3.43 -17.09 4.82
N PHE A 10 -2.24 -17.66 4.66
CA PHE A 10 -1.77 -18.23 3.40
C PHE A 10 -2.75 -19.27 2.83
N LEU A 11 -3.28 -20.16 3.67
CA LEU A 11 -4.26 -21.19 3.29
C LEU A 11 -5.70 -20.66 3.24
N LEU A 12 -6.08 -19.77 4.17
CA LEU A 12 -7.43 -19.23 4.25
C LEU A 12 -7.81 -18.40 3.04
N GLY A 13 -6.90 -17.61 2.46
CA GLY A 13 -7.16 -16.80 1.27
C GLY A 13 -7.73 -17.63 0.09
N PRO A 14 -6.97 -18.61 -0.44
CA PRO A 14 -7.44 -19.51 -1.49
C PRO A 14 -8.70 -20.29 -1.08
N LEU A 15 -8.76 -20.78 0.17
CA LEU A 15 -9.92 -21.54 0.65
C LEU A 15 -11.20 -20.69 0.58
N CYS A 16 -11.16 -19.46 1.10
CA CYS A 16 -12.30 -18.54 1.06
C CYS A 16 -12.67 -18.19 -0.39
N PHE A 17 -11.70 -17.99 -1.27
CA PHE A 17 -11.97 -17.76 -2.69
C PHE A 17 -12.80 -18.89 -3.30
N PHE A 18 -12.35 -20.15 -3.15
CA PHE A 18 -13.07 -21.30 -3.69
C PHE A 18 -14.44 -21.50 -3.04
N LEU A 19 -14.57 -21.27 -1.73
CA LEU A 19 -15.86 -21.35 -1.03
C LEU A 19 -16.85 -20.30 -1.54
N ILE A 20 -16.42 -19.06 -1.75
CA ILE A 20 -17.28 -18.01 -2.31
C ILE A 20 -17.70 -18.38 -3.73
N ARG A 21 -16.75 -18.80 -4.57
CA ARG A 21 -17.04 -19.22 -5.95
C ARG A 21 -17.92 -20.47 -6.04
N ALA A 22 -17.94 -21.34 -5.03
CA ALA A 22 -18.75 -22.55 -5.06
C ALA A 22 -20.16 -22.36 -4.48
N PHE A 23 -20.29 -21.56 -3.42
CA PHE A 23 -21.51 -21.56 -2.59
C PHE A 23 -22.21 -20.19 -2.47
N PHE A 24 -21.58 -19.10 -2.88
CA PHE A 24 -22.13 -17.76 -2.67
C PHE A 24 -22.64 -17.13 -3.96
N TYR A 25 -23.94 -17.26 -4.23
CA TYR A 25 -24.61 -16.66 -5.40
C TYR A 25 -25.91 -15.98 -4.98
N PRO A 26 -25.84 -14.80 -4.34
CA PRO A 26 -27.04 -14.05 -4.00
C PRO A 26 -27.75 -13.57 -5.27
N GLU A 27 -29.09 -13.47 -5.20
CA GLU A 27 -29.90 -12.95 -6.31
C GLU A 27 -29.45 -11.54 -6.69
N GLY A 28 -29.28 -11.30 -7.99
CA GLY A 28 -28.86 -10.01 -8.55
C GLY A 28 -27.34 -9.78 -8.62
N LEU A 29 -26.51 -10.72 -8.15
CA LEU A 29 -25.06 -10.61 -8.28
C LEU A 29 -24.55 -11.27 -9.58
N GLU A 30 -23.95 -10.47 -10.45
CA GLU A 30 -23.32 -10.98 -11.67
C GLU A 30 -22.12 -11.89 -11.38
N SER A 31 -21.87 -12.86 -12.26
CA SER A 31 -20.75 -13.81 -12.11
C SER A 31 -19.39 -13.12 -12.03
N GLN A 32 -19.20 -12.03 -12.78
CA GLN A 32 -18.00 -11.19 -12.75
C GLN A 32 -17.80 -10.53 -11.38
N ALA A 33 -18.86 -9.94 -10.83
CA ALA A 33 -18.83 -9.31 -9.51
C ALA A 33 -18.50 -10.31 -8.40
N ASN A 34 -18.99 -11.55 -8.51
CA ASN A 34 -18.64 -12.62 -7.57
C ASN A 34 -17.15 -13.02 -7.63
N ALA A 35 -16.56 -13.05 -8.83
CA ALA A 35 -15.12 -13.29 -9.00
C ALA A 35 -14.27 -12.16 -8.41
N VAL A 36 -14.70 -10.90 -8.58
CA VAL A 36 -14.07 -9.72 -7.95
C VAL A 36 -14.15 -9.82 -6.43
N LEU A 37 -15.33 -10.14 -5.88
CA LEU A 37 -15.53 -10.32 -4.44
C LEU A 37 -14.62 -11.41 -3.87
N ALA A 38 -14.60 -12.60 -4.48
CA ALA A 38 -13.78 -13.72 -4.04
C ALA A 38 -12.29 -13.35 -4.00
N THR A 39 -11.81 -12.67 -5.05
CA THR A 39 -10.42 -12.18 -5.14
C THR A 39 -10.13 -11.13 -4.06
N ALA A 40 -11.03 -10.16 -3.85
CA ALA A 40 -10.87 -9.12 -2.85
C ALA A 40 -10.79 -9.70 -1.43
N ILE A 41 -11.61 -10.72 -1.12
CA ILE A 41 -11.57 -11.41 0.17
C ILE A 41 -10.23 -12.14 0.36
N TRP A 42 -9.72 -12.82 -0.66
CA TRP A 42 -8.40 -13.44 -0.61
C TRP A 42 -7.34 -12.38 -0.28
N MET A 43 -7.31 -11.28 -1.04
CA MET A 43 -6.35 -10.19 -0.83
C MET A 43 -6.45 -9.60 0.58
N ALA A 44 -7.67 -9.35 1.08
CA ALA A 44 -7.88 -8.82 2.43
C ALA A 44 -7.31 -9.75 3.51
N ILE A 45 -7.53 -11.07 3.38
CA ILE A 45 -6.97 -12.05 4.30
C ILE A 45 -5.44 -12.00 4.28
N TRP A 46 -4.83 -11.99 3.09
CA TRP A 46 -3.36 -11.96 2.96
C TRP A 46 -2.74 -10.66 3.44
N TRP A 47 -3.38 -9.51 3.22
CA TRP A 47 -2.91 -8.23 3.74
C TRP A 47 -2.99 -8.15 5.27
N VAL A 48 -4.11 -8.55 5.88
CA VAL A 48 -4.28 -8.49 7.35
C VAL A 48 -3.36 -9.48 8.06
N THR A 49 -3.14 -10.65 7.47
CA THR A 49 -2.29 -11.69 8.07
C THR A 49 -0.81 -11.57 7.70
N GLU A 50 -0.47 -10.67 6.77
CA GLU A 50 0.86 -10.57 6.15
C GLU A 50 1.38 -11.93 5.68
N ALA A 51 0.52 -12.72 5.01
CA ALA A 51 0.86 -14.07 4.59
C ALA A 51 2.06 -14.11 3.63
N ILE A 52 2.14 -13.11 2.74
CA ILE A 52 3.24 -12.86 1.79
C ILE A 52 3.43 -11.33 1.65
N PRO A 53 4.47 -10.83 0.95
CA PRO A 53 4.65 -9.39 0.73
C PRO A 53 3.42 -8.72 0.10
N ILE A 54 3.13 -7.49 0.52
CA ILE A 54 1.91 -6.75 0.15
C ILE A 54 1.84 -6.55 -1.36
N GLU A 55 2.98 -6.34 -2.00
CA GLU A 55 3.13 -6.12 -3.44
C GLU A 55 2.76 -7.38 -4.22
N VAL A 56 3.17 -8.56 -3.74
CA VAL A 56 2.83 -9.84 -4.39
C VAL A 56 1.33 -10.11 -4.28
N THR A 57 0.74 -9.80 -3.12
CA THR A 57 -0.72 -9.89 -2.93
C THR A 57 -1.46 -8.94 -3.87
N ALA A 58 -0.96 -7.73 -4.08
CA ALA A 58 -1.56 -6.74 -4.98
C ALA A 58 -1.60 -7.19 -6.45
N LEU A 59 -0.72 -8.12 -6.86
CA LEU A 59 -0.70 -8.68 -8.22
C LEU A 59 -1.72 -9.81 -8.44
N LEU A 60 -2.35 -10.34 -7.39
CA LEU A 60 -3.33 -11.43 -7.50
C LEU A 60 -4.44 -11.19 -8.55
N PRO A 61 -5.05 -10.00 -8.66
CA PRO A 61 -6.10 -9.74 -9.65
C PRO A 61 -5.67 -10.03 -11.09
N LEU A 62 -4.41 -9.76 -11.44
CA LEU A 62 -3.88 -10.01 -12.80
C LEU A 62 -3.92 -11.49 -13.17
N ILE A 63 -3.90 -12.38 -12.17
CA ILE A 63 -3.96 -13.83 -12.37
C ILE A 63 -5.39 -14.33 -12.17
N LEU A 64 -6.04 -13.93 -11.08
CA LEU A 64 -7.32 -14.49 -10.66
C LEU A 64 -8.49 -14.03 -11.52
N PHE A 65 -8.51 -12.77 -11.97
CA PHE A 65 -9.61 -12.26 -12.79
C PHE A 65 -9.78 -12.98 -14.13
N PRO A 66 -8.73 -13.12 -14.97
CA PRO A 66 -8.87 -13.85 -16.24
C PRO A 66 -9.18 -15.34 -16.03
N LEU A 67 -8.71 -15.95 -14.95
CA LEU A 67 -8.97 -17.38 -14.66
C LEU A 67 -10.39 -17.63 -14.12
N SER A 68 -10.99 -16.67 -13.43
CA SER A 68 -12.28 -16.84 -12.76
C SER A 68 -13.45 -16.19 -13.50
N GLY A 69 -13.18 -15.48 -14.60
CA GLY A 69 -14.17 -14.75 -15.38
C GLY A 69 -14.60 -13.43 -14.72
N GLY A 70 -13.67 -12.76 -14.01
CA GLY A 70 -13.86 -11.43 -13.44
C GLY A 70 -13.73 -10.34 -14.51
N LEU A 71 -12.57 -9.67 -14.52
CA LEU A 71 -12.19 -8.69 -15.54
C LEU A 71 -11.14 -9.27 -16.51
N GLU A 72 -11.05 -8.67 -17.69
CA GLU A 72 -9.99 -8.98 -18.65
C GLU A 72 -8.61 -8.53 -18.13
N LEU A 73 -7.55 -9.18 -18.62
CA LEU A 73 -6.19 -8.87 -18.19
C LEU A 73 -5.80 -7.42 -18.55
N GLU A 74 -6.17 -6.94 -19.73
CA GLU A 74 -5.84 -5.58 -20.19
C GLU A 74 -6.50 -4.51 -19.32
N THR A 75 -7.79 -4.67 -19.03
CA THR A 75 -8.53 -3.74 -18.17
C THR A 75 -7.97 -3.75 -16.74
N THR A 76 -7.64 -4.92 -16.20
CA THR A 76 -7.02 -5.05 -14.87
C THR A 76 -5.62 -4.44 -14.82
N ALA A 77 -4.79 -4.70 -15.84
CA ALA A 77 -3.44 -4.17 -15.93
C ALA A 77 -3.41 -2.65 -16.09
N SER A 78 -4.41 -2.06 -16.75
CA SER A 78 -4.50 -0.61 -16.93
C SER A 78 -4.52 0.15 -15.59
N SER A 79 -5.07 -0.44 -14.52
CA SER A 79 -5.10 0.17 -13.18
C SER A 79 -3.70 0.31 -12.55
N PHE A 80 -2.73 -0.52 -12.94
CA PHE A 80 -1.34 -0.39 -12.48
C PHE A 80 -0.60 0.76 -13.16
N GLY A 81 -1.12 1.24 -14.29
CA GLY A 81 -0.63 2.40 -15.03
C GLY A 81 -1.40 3.69 -14.74
N ASP A 82 -2.16 3.76 -13.65
CA ASP A 82 -2.92 4.97 -13.32
C ASP A 82 -2.00 6.18 -13.05
N LYS A 83 -2.46 7.37 -13.43
CA LYS A 83 -1.72 8.64 -13.27
C LYS A 83 -1.24 8.88 -11.84
N TYR A 84 -1.97 8.42 -10.82
CA TYR A 84 -1.58 8.59 -9.43
C TYR A 84 -0.38 7.69 -9.08
N VAL A 85 -0.23 6.51 -9.67
CA VAL A 85 0.95 5.65 -9.48
C VAL A 85 2.21 6.38 -9.96
N PHE A 86 2.14 6.99 -11.15
CA PHE A 86 3.24 7.79 -11.69
C PHE A 86 3.51 9.07 -10.89
N LEU A 87 2.48 9.70 -10.33
CA LEU A 87 2.63 10.85 -9.43
C LEU A 87 3.44 10.46 -8.18
N TYR A 88 3.11 9.33 -7.53
CA TYR A 88 3.87 8.83 -6.39
C TYR A 88 5.31 8.47 -6.76
N LEU A 89 5.52 7.83 -7.91
CA LEU A 89 6.86 7.53 -8.42
C LEU A 89 7.70 8.82 -8.58
N GLY A 90 7.14 9.85 -9.19
CA GLY A 90 7.80 11.16 -9.31
C GLY A 90 8.07 11.82 -7.95
N GLY A 91 7.14 11.72 -7.01
CA GLY A 91 7.31 12.17 -5.62
C GLY A 91 8.47 11.46 -4.91
N PHE A 92 8.58 10.13 -5.05
CA PHE A 92 9.69 9.37 -4.48
C PHE A 92 11.03 9.72 -5.13
N MET A 93 11.07 9.91 -6.45
CA MET A 93 12.28 10.38 -7.15
C MET A 93 12.75 11.75 -6.63
N LEU A 94 11.82 12.68 -6.39
CA LEU A 94 12.12 13.97 -5.78
C LEU A 94 12.63 13.81 -4.35
N ALA A 95 11.99 12.99 -3.53
CA ALA A 95 12.42 12.72 -2.15
C ALA A 95 13.85 12.16 -2.12
N ILE A 96 14.17 11.18 -2.98
CA ILE A 96 15.52 10.62 -3.13
C ILE A 96 16.52 11.70 -3.57
N ALA A 97 16.15 12.61 -4.47
CA ALA A 97 17.01 13.71 -4.86
C ALA A 97 17.29 14.66 -3.67
N ILE A 98 16.26 15.04 -2.91
CA ILE A 98 16.38 15.87 -1.70
C ILE A 98 17.30 15.21 -0.67
N GLU A 99 17.20 13.89 -0.51
CA GLU A 99 18.06 13.09 0.35
C GLU A 99 19.52 13.11 -0.14
N LYS A 100 19.75 12.71 -1.39
CA LYS A 100 21.08 12.60 -2.01
C LYS A 100 21.88 13.90 -1.93
N TRP A 101 21.22 15.04 -2.10
CA TRP A 101 21.87 16.35 -2.02
C TRP A 101 21.96 16.90 -0.60
N ASN A 102 21.53 16.16 0.44
CA ASN A 102 21.44 16.63 1.82
C ASN A 102 20.62 17.92 1.99
N LEU A 103 19.65 18.15 1.10
CA LEU A 103 18.85 19.38 1.10
C LEU A 103 17.95 19.43 2.34
N HIS A 104 17.33 18.32 2.71
CA HIS A 104 16.56 18.16 3.94
C HIS A 104 17.35 18.59 5.18
N ARG A 105 18.62 18.19 5.30
CA ARG A 105 19.50 18.57 6.42
C ARG A 105 19.78 20.08 6.45
N ARG A 106 20.03 20.70 5.29
CA ARG A 106 20.21 22.16 5.21
C ARG A 106 18.96 22.91 5.64
N ILE A 107 17.79 22.47 5.19
CA ILE A 107 16.51 23.07 5.57
C ILE A 107 16.28 22.92 7.09
N ALA A 108 16.45 21.72 7.64
CA ALA A 108 16.27 21.47 9.06
C ALA A 108 17.21 22.31 9.94
N LEU A 109 18.50 22.38 9.59
CA LEU A 109 19.47 23.19 10.32
C LEU A 109 19.16 24.68 10.23
N ASN A 110 18.71 25.19 9.08
CA ASN A 110 18.28 26.58 8.95
C ASN A 110 17.06 26.88 9.83
N ILE A 111 16.07 25.98 9.89
CA ILE A 111 14.91 26.13 10.78
C ILE A 111 15.36 26.20 12.25
N ILE A 112 16.22 25.27 12.68
CA ILE A 112 16.73 25.23 14.06
C ILE A 112 17.54 26.49 14.36
N TYR A 113 18.40 26.91 13.44
CA TYR A 113 19.22 28.12 13.58
C TYR A 113 18.36 29.38 13.77
N SER A 114 17.21 29.46 13.10
CA SER A 114 16.31 30.61 13.20
C SER A 114 15.51 30.69 14.51
N ILE A 115 15.39 29.59 15.28
CA ILE A 115 14.42 29.48 16.38
C ILE A 115 15.02 29.83 17.77
N GLY A 116 16.28 30.25 17.85
CA GLY A 116 16.93 30.70 19.09
C GLY A 116 17.43 29.55 19.97
N THR A 117 17.86 29.85 21.21
CA THR A 117 18.69 28.93 22.00
C THR A 117 18.06 28.38 23.29
N ASN A 118 16.84 28.80 23.65
CA ASN A 118 16.17 28.24 24.83
C ASN A 118 15.55 26.86 24.51
N ILE A 119 15.50 25.98 25.51
CA ILE A 119 15.07 24.57 25.39
C ILE A 119 13.69 24.46 24.73
N THR A 120 12.71 25.27 25.16
CA THR A 120 11.36 25.26 24.58
C THR A 120 11.37 25.60 23.09
N SER A 121 12.16 26.60 22.70
CA SER A 121 12.28 27.00 21.30
C SER A 121 12.97 25.92 20.48
N ILE A 122 14.03 25.31 21.00
CA ILE A 122 14.72 24.20 20.32
C ILE A 122 13.75 23.03 20.06
N ILE A 123 12.97 22.62 21.08
CA ILE A 123 11.96 21.55 20.93
C ILE A 123 10.94 21.92 19.84
N PHE A 124 10.42 23.15 19.87
CA PHE A 124 9.51 23.64 18.83
C PHE A 124 10.16 23.61 17.44
N GLY A 125 11.43 24.00 17.32
CA GLY A 125 12.17 23.96 16.07
C GLY A 125 12.34 22.54 15.51
N PHE A 126 12.60 21.56 16.37
CA PHE A 126 12.61 20.15 15.97
C PHE A 126 11.25 19.64 15.53
N MET A 127 10.17 20.00 16.23
CA MET A 127 8.80 19.63 15.85
C MET A 127 8.41 20.26 14.50
N ALA A 128 8.69 21.54 14.31
CA ALA A 128 8.40 22.27 13.08
C ALA A 128 9.21 21.73 11.89
N ALA A 129 10.51 21.50 12.08
CA ALA A 129 11.35 20.89 11.05
C ALA A 129 10.85 19.49 10.69
N THR A 130 10.55 18.64 11.67
CA THR A 130 10.02 17.28 11.42
C THR A 130 8.69 17.32 10.68
N ALA A 131 7.74 18.16 11.12
CA ALA A 131 6.44 18.31 10.48
C ALA A 131 6.56 18.80 9.03
N PHE A 132 7.41 19.80 8.78
CA PHE A 132 7.64 20.31 7.42
C PHE A 132 8.29 19.26 6.52
N MET A 133 9.33 18.58 7.01
CA MET A 133 10.02 17.55 6.22
C MET A 133 9.11 16.35 5.90
N SER A 134 8.24 15.95 6.84
CA SER A 134 7.24 14.88 6.69
C SER A 134 6.21 15.13 5.58
N MET A 135 5.96 16.39 5.19
CA MET A 135 5.06 16.71 4.08
C MET A 135 5.65 16.35 2.71
N TRP A 136 6.98 16.30 2.59
CA TRP A 136 7.68 16.17 1.31
C TRP A 136 8.49 14.88 1.19
N ILE A 137 8.76 14.21 2.31
CA ILE A 137 9.59 13.00 2.41
C ILE A 137 8.78 11.89 3.07
N SER A 138 9.09 10.63 2.73
CA SER A 138 8.44 9.46 3.34
C SER A 138 8.62 9.43 4.86
N ASN A 139 7.60 8.94 5.57
CA ASN A 139 7.56 8.83 7.03
C ASN A 139 8.17 7.53 7.57
N THR A 140 9.09 6.93 6.81
CA THR A 140 9.79 5.67 7.14
C THR A 140 11.26 5.96 7.33
#